data_AF-A0A7U9XQP1-F1
#
_entry.id   AF-A0A7U9XQP1-F1
#
_cell.length_a   1.000
_cell.length_b   1.000
_cell.length_c   1.000
_cell.angle_alpha   90.00
_cell.angle_beta   90.00
_cell.angle_gamma   90.00
#
_symmetry.space_group_name_H-M   'P 1'
#
loop_
_entity.id
_entity.type
_entity.pdbx_description
1 polymer ?
#
loop_
_entity_poly.entity_id
_entity_poly.type
_entity_poly.pdbx_seq_one_letter_code
_entity_poly.pdbx_strand_id
1 'polypeptide(L)' 'MGRILEADIESYSDVDLIKCGVYAYADSPAFEILLFAYSFDGGETQIIDVAAHFF' A
#
# COMPACT_ATOMS: atom_id res chain seq x y z
N MET A 1 0.46 -4.37 28.18
CA MET A 1 0.94 -5.08 26.98
C MET A 1 0.35 -4.35 25.78
N GLY A 2 1.18 -3.88 24.85
CA GLY A 2 0.68 -3.37 23.55
C GLY A 2 0.38 -4.53 22.60
N ARG A 3 -0.44 -4.28 21.58
CA ARG A 3 -0.59 -5.17 20.41
C ARG A 3 0.31 -4.67 19.29
N ILE A 4 0.80 -5.59 18.46
CA ILE A 4 1.58 -5.27 17.26
C ILE A 4 0.63 -5.22 16.07
N LEU A 5 0.69 -4.13 15.31
CA LEU A 5 0.05 -4.04 13.99
C LEU A 5 1.15 -4.13 12.94
N GLU A 6 1.10 -5.18 12.15
CA GLU A 6 1.92 -5.35 10.96
C GLU A 6 1.10 -4.85 9.78
N ALA A 7 1.70 -4.05 8.91
CA ALA A 7 1.00 -3.42 7.80
C ALA A 7 1.91 -3.31 6.57
N ASP A 8 1.30 -3.45 5.40
CA ASP A 8 1.93 -3.26 4.11
C ASP A 8 0.96 -2.61 3.12
N ILE A 9 1.49 -1.92 2.11
CA ILE A 9 0.69 -1.31 1.04
C ILE A 9 1.22 -1.70 -0.33
N GLU A 10 0.30 -1.89 -1.26
CA GLU A 10 0.62 -1.95 -2.68
C GLU A 10 0.18 -0.65 -3.34
N SER A 11 1.01 -0.13 -4.24
CA SER A 11 0.73 1.15 -4.90
C SER A 11 1.10 1.12 -6.38
N TYR A 12 0.47 2.02 -7.12
CA TYR A 12 0.76 2.30 -8.52
C TYR A 12 1.21 3.75 -8.67
N SER A 13 2.10 3.97 -9.64
CA SER A 13 2.41 5.28 -10.20
C SER A 13 2.78 5.09 -11.66
N ASP A 14 2.59 6.12 -12.47
CA ASP A 14 3.00 6.17 -13.87
C ASP A 14 4.52 6.44 -14.03
N VAL A 15 5.21 6.74 -12.93
CA VAL A 15 6.67 6.90 -12.90
C VAL A 15 7.35 5.71 -12.21
N ASP A 16 8.57 5.41 -12.64
CA ASP A 16 9.35 4.26 -12.18
C ASP A 16 9.99 4.54 -10.80
N LEU A 17 9.55 3.82 -9.76
CA LEU A 17 10.01 3.97 -8.38
C LEU A 17 11.54 3.85 -8.24
N ILE A 18 12.15 2.87 -8.92
CA ILE A 18 13.59 2.60 -8.81
C ILE A 18 14.39 3.78 -9.37
N LYS A 19 13.86 4.46 -10.39
CA LYS A 19 14.53 5.59 -11.04
C LYS A 19 14.30 6.92 -10.33
N CYS A 20 13.09 7.17 -9.82
CA CYS A 20 12.71 8.49 -9.29
C CYS A 20 12.75 8.59 -7.76
N GLY A 21 12.78 7.45 -7.05
CA GLY A 21 12.69 7.41 -5.60
C GLY A 21 11.26 7.67 -5.08
N VAL A 22 11.05 7.36 -3.80
CA VAL A 22 9.69 7.26 -3.22
C VAL A 22 8.88 8.56 -3.27
N TYR A 23 9.52 9.72 -3.07
CA TYR A 23 8.79 10.99 -3.04
C TYR A 23 8.24 11.35 -4.41
N ALA A 24 9.07 11.29 -5.47
CA ALA A 24 8.61 11.58 -6.82
C ALA A 24 7.59 10.53 -7.31
N TYR A 25 7.76 9.27 -6.90
CA TYR A 25 6.79 8.21 -7.18
C TYR A 25 5.41 8.48 -6.59
N ALA A 26 5.36 8.90 -5.32
CA ALA A 26 4.12 9.18 -4.60
C ALA A 26 3.49 10.55 -4.91
N ASP A 27 4.25 11.49 -5.47
CA ASP A 27 3.78 12.84 -5.83
C ASP A 27 3.16 12.90 -7.24
N SER A 28 3.19 11.80 -8.00
CA SER A 28 2.53 11.75 -9.30
C SER A 28 1.02 11.96 -9.14
N PRO A 29 0.38 12.78 -10.01
CA PRO A 29 -1.08 12.88 -10.06
C PRO A 29 -1.80 11.55 -10.37
N ALA A 30 -1.08 10.57 -10.92
CA ALA A 30 -1.60 9.23 -11.22
C ALA A 30 -1.29 8.21 -10.10
N PHE A 31 -0.70 8.63 -8.98
CA PHE A 31 -0.40 7.73 -7.86
C PHE A 31 -1.68 7.21 -7.21
N GLU A 32 -1.73 5.91 -6.93
CA GLU A 32 -2.86 5.25 -6.29
C GLU A 32 -2.39 4.19 -5.28
N ILE A 33 -3.04 4.13 -4.12
CA ILE A 33 -2.88 2.99 -3.20
C ILE A 33 -3.86 1.92 -3.65
N LEU A 34 -3.33 0.74 -3.97
CA LEU A 34 -4.10 -0.39 -4.50
C LEU A 34 -4.67 -1.24 -3.37
N LEU A 35 -3.79 -1.74 -2.50
CA LEU A 35 -4.14 -2.69 -1.45
C LEU A 35 -3.56 -2.20 -0.11
N PHE A 36 -4.31 -2.46 0.96
CA PHE A 36 -3.82 -2.36 2.33
C PHE A 36 -3.91 -3.73 3.01
N ALA A 37 -2.76 -4.30 3.33
CA ALA A 37 -2.66 -5.57 4.05
C ALA A 37 -2.29 -5.30 5.51
N TYR A 38 -2.97 -5.95 6.45
CA TYR A 38 -2.65 -5.82 7.86
C TYR A 38 -2.89 -7.09 8.68
N SER A 39 -2.13 -7.24 9.76
CA SER A 39 -2.30 -8.30 10.75
C SER A 39 -2.05 -7.79 12.17
N PHE A 40 -2.76 -8.36 13.15
CA PHE A 40 -2.51 -8.12 14.56
C PHE A 40 -1.82 -9.32 15.19
N ASP A 41 -0.71 -9.04 15.88
CA ASP A 41 0.04 -10.02 16.69
C ASP A 41 0.39 -11.31 15.90
N GLY A 42 0.77 -11.18 14.61
CA GLY A 42 1.09 -12.30 13.72
C GLY A 42 -0.11 -13.16 13.32
N GLY A 43 -1.34 -12.66 13.49
CA GLY A 43 -2.58 -13.33 13.11
C GLY A 43 -2.83 -13.37 11.59
N GLU A 44 -4.05 -13.71 11.20
CA GLU A 44 -4.46 -13.78 9.79
C GLU A 44 -4.43 -12.40 9.13
N THR A 45 -3.69 -12.29 8.02
CA THR A 45 -3.62 -11.07 7.23
C THR A 45 -4.97 -10.76 6.59
N GLN A 46 -5.49 -9.58 6.88
CA GLN A 46 -6.64 -9.01 6.20
C GLN A 46 -6.16 -8.12 5.05
N ILE A 47 -6.85 -8.18 3.92
CA ILE A 47 -6.52 -7.37 2.73
C ILE A 47 -7.74 -6.51 2.40
N ILE A 48 -7.53 -5.20 2.30
CA ILE A 48 -8.52 -4.22 1.86
C ILE A 48 -8.13 -3.73 0.47
N ASP A 49 -9.04 -3.87 -0.49
CA ASP A 49 -8.96 -3.19 -1.78
C ASP A 49 -9.32 -1.71 -1.58
N VAL A 50 -8.35 -0.83 -1.82
CA VAL A 50 -8.47 0.62 -1.61
C VAL A 50 -8.80 1.34 -2.92
N ALA A 51 -8.31 0.82 -4.04
CA ALA A 51 -8.51 1.41 -5.35
C ALA A 51 -10.00 1.35 -5.76
N ALA A 52 -10.76 0.38 -5.23
CA ALA A 52 -12.18 0.21 -5.55
C ALA A 52 -12.42 0.05 -7.07
N HIS A 53 -11.41 -0.43 -7.81
CA HIS A 53 -11.58 -0.85 -9.20
C HIS A 53 -12.46 -2.09 -9.15
N PHE A 54 -13.70 -1.96 -9.62
CA PHE A 54 -14.58 -3.11 -9.77
C PHE A 54 -13.87 -4.16 -10.65
N PHE A 55 -13.63 -5.35 -10.08
CA PHE A 55 -13.10 -6.52 -10.80
C PHE A 55 -13.88 -6.81 -12.09
#